data_AF-Q6Q9F8-F1
#
_entry.id   AF-Q6Q9F8-F1
#
_cell.length_a   1.000
_cell.length_b   1.000
_cell.length_c   1.000
_cell.angle_alpha   90.00
_cell.angle_beta   90.00
_cell.angle_gamma   90.00
#
_symmetry.space_group_name_H-M   'P 1'
#
loop_
_entity.id
_entity.type
_entity.pdbx_description
1 polymer ?
#
loop_
_entity_poly.entity_id
_entity_poly.type
_entity_poly.pdbx_seq_one_letter_code
_entity_poly.pdbx_strand_id
1 'polypeptide(L)' 'YCTQYGEWQMKCCKCDSRLPHSYNSHRVENVVSSSGPMRWWQSQNDVNPVSLQLDLDRRFQLQD' A
#
# COMPACT_ATOMS: atom_id res chain seq x y z
N TYR A 1 4.74 -0.48 -11.16
CA TYR A 1 4.13 -1.79 -10.90
C TYR A 1 3.25 -2.16 -12.08
N CYS A 2 3.03 -3.44 -12.32
CA CYS A 2 2.20 -3.90 -13.44
C CYS A 2 1.15 -4.88 -12.92
N THR A 3 -0.09 -4.73 -13.36
CA THR A 3 -1.21 -5.60 -13.00
C THR A 3 -1.87 -6.13 -14.26
N GLN A 4 -2.55 -7.27 -14.16
CA GLN A 4 -3.34 -7.80 -15.25
C GLN A 4 -4.46 -6.82 -15.63
N TYR A 5 -4.68 -6.65 -16.93
CA TYR A 5 -5.68 -5.75 -17.49
C TYR A 5 -6.36 -6.43 -18.69
N GLY A 6 -7.26 -7.38 -18.42
CA GLY A 6 -7.92 -8.18 -19.45
C GLY A 6 -7.17 -9.47 -19.80
N GLU A 7 -7.67 -10.18 -20.81
CA GLU A 7 -7.02 -11.41 -21.30
C GLU A 7 -5.68 -11.07 -21.96
N TRP A 8 -4.60 -11.64 -21.44
CA TRP A 8 -3.23 -11.54 -22.00
C TRP A 8 -2.63 -10.13 -22.05
N GLN A 9 -3.24 -9.14 -21.40
CA GLN A 9 -2.75 -7.76 -21.34
C GLN A 9 -2.33 -7.38 -19.93
N MET A 10 -1.22 -6.67 -19.83
CA MET A 10 -0.71 -6.09 -18.59
C MET A 10 -0.74 -4.58 -18.69
N LYS A 11 -1.17 -3.92 -17.61
CA LYS A 11 -1.09 -2.46 -17.48
C LYS A 11 -0.04 -2.11 -16.45
N CYS A 12 0.92 -1.29 -16.84
CA CYS A 12 1.96 -0.78 -15.95
C CYS A 12 1.68 0.67 -15.55
N CYS A 13 1.84 0.96 -14.27
CA CYS A 13 1.66 2.28 -13.67
C CYS A 13 2.91 2.71 -12.90
N LYS A 14 3.21 4.01 -12.94
CA LYS A 14 4.29 4.61 -12.13
C LYS A 14 3.85 4.71 -10.68
N CYS A 15 4.72 4.33 -9.75
CA CYS A 15 4.57 4.60 -8.32
C CYS A 15 5.48 5.78 -7.96
N ASP A 16 4.94 6.82 -7.34
CA ASP A 16 5.69 7.96 -6.81
C ASP A 16 5.18 8.33 -5.42
N SER A 17 5.67 7.60 -4.42
CA SER A 17 5.29 7.78 -3.02
C SER A 17 6.02 8.92 -2.31
N ARG A 18 6.75 9.80 -3.02
CA ARG A 18 7.47 10.92 -2.37
C ARG A 18 6.53 11.99 -1.82
N LEU A 19 5.31 12.12 -2.35
CA LEU A 19 4.30 13.05 -1.85
C LEU A 19 3.11 12.29 -1.23
N PRO A 20 2.58 12.69 -0.06
CA PRO A 20 1.60 11.89 0.69
C PRO A 20 0.22 11.78 0.04
N HIS A 21 -0.20 12.71 -0.81
CA HIS A 21 -1.55 12.74 -1.38
C HIS A 21 -1.60 12.69 -2.91
N SER A 22 -0.49 12.36 -3.56
CA SER A 22 -0.49 12.13 -5.02
C SER A 22 -1.36 10.92 -5.39
N TYR A 23 -1.95 10.91 -6.59
CA TYR A 23 -2.78 9.81 -7.09
C TYR A 23 -2.01 8.49 -7.25
N ASN A 24 -0.69 8.56 -7.40
CA ASN A 24 0.21 7.42 -7.53
C ASN A 24 1.11 7.21 -6.30
N SER A 25 0.67 7.71 -5.15
CA SER A 25 1.34 7.54 -3.87
C SER A 25 0.72 6.40 -3.08
N HIS A 26 1.57 5.48 -2.62
CA HIS A 26 1.18 4.24 -1.98
C HIS A 26 1.96 4.03 -0.66
N ARG A 27 1.91 5.02 0.23
CA ARG A 27 2.65 5.01 1.51
C ARG A 27 1.97 4.12 2.56
N VAL A 28 2.68 3.83 3.66
CA VAL A 28 2.22 2.91 4.72
C VAL A 28 0.97 3.43 5.44
N GLU A 29 0.79 4.75 5.52
CA GLU A 29 -0.39 5.34 6.17
C GLU A 29 -1.68 4.97 5.42
N ASN A 30 -1.60 4.66 4.12
CA ASN A 30 -2.76 4.24 3.32
C ASN A 30 -3.37 2.90 3.75
N VAL A 31 -2.75 2.15 4.68
CA VAL A 31 -3.31 0.90 5.22
C VAL A 31 -4.53 1.16 6.10
N VAL A 32 -4.62 2.32 6.74
CA VAL A 32 -5.77 2.63 7.62
C VAL A 32 -7.00 3.05 6.82
N SER A 33 -8.18 2.64 7.28
CA SER A 33 -9.46 2.90 6.60
C SER A 33 -9.78 4.38 6.42
N SER A 34 -9.29 5.25 7.31
CA SER A 34 -9.46 6.70 7.23
C SER A 34 -8.74 7.34 6.04
N SER A 35 -7.85 6.63 5.36
CA SER A 35 -7.15 7.13 4.17
C SER A 35 -8.05 7.30 2.94
N GLY A 36 -9.26 6.75 2.99
CA GLY A 36 -10.26 6.86 1.93
C GLY A 36 -10.19 5.74 0.88
N PRO A 37 -11.14 5.72 -0.06
CA PRO A 37 -11.27 4.65 -1.04
C PRO A 37 -10.09 4.64 -2.01
N MET A 38 -9.77 3.46 -2.55
CA MET A 38 -8.73 3.27 -3.57
C MET A 38 -7.34 3.77 -3.12
N ARG A 39 -7.06 3.73 -1.82
CA ARG A 39 -5.73 3.94 -1.25
C ARG A 39 -5.19 2.63 -0.72
N TRP A 40 -3.92 2.37 -0.97
CA TRP A 40 -3.21 1.19 -0.47
C TRP A 40 -1.73 1.52 -0.25
N TRP A 41 -1.06 0.71 0.56
CA TRP A 41 0.40 0.66 0.65
C TRP A 41 0.96 -0.33 -0.38
N GLN A 42 2.11 -0.02 -0.95
CA GLN A 42 2.79 -0.93 -1.88
C GLN A 42 4.30 -0.95 -1.65
N SER A 43 4.89 -2.14 -1.64
CA SER A 43 6.34 -2.32 -1.60
C SER A 43 7.01 -1.96 -2.93
N GLN A 44 8.34 -1.88 -2.89
CA GLN A 44 9.17 -1.90 -4.08
C GLN A 44 9.15 -3.31 -4.70
N ASN A 45 9.12 -3.38 -6.04
CA ASN A 45 9.24 -4.64 -6.77
C ASN A 45 10.51 -5.39 -6.36
N ASP A 46 10.43 -6.72 -6.32
CA ASP A 46 11.55 -7.64 -6.08
C ASP A 46 12.24 -7.51 -4.71
N VAL A 47 11.62 -6.79 -3.77
CA VAL A 47 12.08 -6.73 -2.37
C VAL A 47 11.35 -7.77 -1.53
N ASN A 48 12.11 -8.67 -0.91
CA ASN A 48 11.62 -9.72 -0.01
C ASN A 48 12.74 -10.10 0.99
N PRO A 49 12.51 -10.16 2.32
CA PRO A 49 11.23 -9.94 3.02
C PRO A 49 10.83 -8.48 3.16
N VAL A 50 9.54 -8.26 3.42
CA VAL A 50 8.97 -6.96 3.79
C VAL A 50 8.17 -7.12 5.08
N SER A 51 8.32 -6.17 6.01
CA SER A 51 7.59 -6.14 7.28
C SER A 51 6.86 -4.81 7.45
N LEU A 52 5.71 -4.87 8.12
CA LEU A 52 4.95 -3.70 8.59
C LEU A 52 4.89 -3.77 10.12
N GLN A 53 5.04 -2.62 10.76
CA GLN A 53 5.01 -2.50 12.21
C GLN A 53 3.92 -1.50 12.61
N LEU A 54 3.14 -1.88 13.62
CA LEU A 54 2.14 -1.03 14.25
C LEU A 54 2.54 -0.83 15.71
N ASP A 55 2.95 0.38 16.03
CA ASP A 55 3.27 0.79 17.41
C ASP A 55 2.03 1.39 18.06
N LEU A 56 1.68 0.89 19.24
CA LEU A 56 0.52 1.32 20.01
C LEU A 56 0.99 1.88 21.36
N ASP A 57 0.47 3.04 21.74
CA ASP A 57 0.83 3.70 23.01
C ASP A 57 0.31 2.95 24.25
N ARG A 58 -0.53 1.93 24.05
CA ARG A 58 -1.10 1.10 25.11
C ARG A 58 -1.38 -0.30 24.61
N ARG A 59 -1.64 -1.20 25.56
CA ARG A 59 -2.03 -2.59 25.26
C ARG A 59 -3.47 -2.64 24.76
N PHE A 60 -3.70 -3.48 23.75
CA PHE A 60 -5.03 -3.79 23.21
C PHE A 60 -5.21 -5.31 23.16
N GLN A 61 -6.45 -5.75 23.31
CA GLN A 61 -6.84 -7.14 23.05
C GLN A 61 -7.38 -7.21 21.62
N LEU A 62 -6.76 -8.04 20.79
CA LEU A 62 -7.27 -8.33 19.46
C LEU A 62 -8.48 -9.26 19.57
N GLN A 63 -9.47 -9.05 18.70
CA GLN A 63 -10.57 -10.00 18.51
C GLN A 63 -10.23 -10.86 17.30
N ASP A 64 -10.45 -12.16 17.43
CA ASP A 64 -10.34 -13.13 16.34
C ASP A 64 -11.60 -13.13 15.47
#